data_AF-C4Y338-F1
#
_entry.id   AF-C4Y338-F1
#
_cell.length_a   1.000
_cell.length_b   1.000
_cell.length_c   1.000
_cell.angle_alpha   90.00
_cell.angle_beta   90.00
_cell.angle_gamma   90.00
#
_symmetry.space_group_name_H-M   'P 1'
#
loop_
_entity.id
_entity.type
_entity.pdbx_description
1 polymer ?
#
loop_
_entity_poly.entity_id
_entity_poly.type
_entity_poly.pdbx_seq_one_letter_code
_entity_poly.pdbx_strand_id
1 'polypeptide(L)'
;MSLAAQILTRVWLTPHPYVTLQIGPVDGVVFASDPQSDTLQIGFSKRKYLELFTEGHHFLEGRNWSADVASMGDVELWQFFLATAALLATTNDHSTAWRLHERVVGEMALRECRDEENEGERERECEIESESENEDEREKGIARKSKNGNERSLSEMSEEGEAETLRAARMSFSPDVAPFSAPAPFGSVSFGSFSPPGLSLAAALSLRFCAALATSRLARINKSPLLWTWLRKLAVAGSFSSQKSFRFFFETTLRSMALHFANYHAAFTAHWSVSVARAHGLDPRPALALLRPLCRTNLADVSAWTALARILAPQPDPLRLYRQFEKETPRIFGVTPQKLSLEPMQSEVSDSEPYASPLPDLQWLLSVKCAVVAPYCILGAVDLPAARHLLREYLLQNENKESSRTVVAPENSTNGSEKQYATAGAEDNVSIKDPSSDQSRSQESHLRAVSHALEFLST
;
A
#
# COMPACT_ATOMS: atom_id res chain seq x y z
N MET A 1 -22.05 9.64 12.77
CA MET A 1 -21.15 8.73 12.04
C MET A 1 -21.76 8.22 10.74
N SER A 2 -22.42 9.08 9.95
CA SER A 2 -22.99 8.68 8.65
C SER A 2 -21.99 8.86 7.51
N LEU A 3 -21.20 9.93 7.52
CA LEU A 3 -20.29 10.28 6.45
C LEU A 3 -19.03 9.40 6.47
N ALA A 4 -18.46 9.17 7.66
CA ALA A 4 -17.34 8.25 7.84
C ALA A 4 -17.70 6.82 7.38
N ALA A 5 -18.89 6.34 7.76
CA ALA A 5 -19.40 5.03 7.37
C ALA A 5 -19.62 4.94 5.85
N GLN A 6 -20.21 5.96 5.22
CA GLN A 6 -20.42 5.99 3.76
C GLN A 6 -19.09 5.85 3.00
N ILE A 7 -18.03 6.54 3.46
CA ILE A 7 -16.69 6.47 2.85
C ILE A 7 -16.09 5.09 3.05
N LEU A 8 -16.02 4.59 4.29
CA LEU A 8 -15.42 3.29 4.62
C LEU A 8 -16.13 2.14 3.91
N THR A 9 -17.45 2.11 3.89
CA THR A 9 -18.24 1.11 3.15
C THR A 9 -17.95 1.14 1.65
N ARG A 10 -17.67 2.32 1.06
CA ARG A 10 -17.27 2.43 -0.36
C ARG A 10 -15.81 2.04 -0.61
N VAL A 11 -14.90 2.32 0.33
CA VAL A 11 -13.51 1.79 0.31
C VAL A 11 -13.51 0.26 0.45
N TRP A 12 -14.41 -0.31 1.24
CA TRP A 12 -14.49 -1.75 1.48
C TRP A 12 -15.13 -2.54 0.33
N LEU A 13 -16.28 -2.07 -0.17
CA LEU A 13 -17.07 -2.78 -1.20
C LEU A 13 -16.56 -2.57 -2.64
N THR A 14 -15.57 -1.70 -2.88
CA THR A 14 -15.12 -1.45 -4.25
C THR A 14 -14.36 -2.65 -4.84
N PRO A 15 -14.57 -2.99 -6.13
CA PRO A 15 -13.74 -3.99 -6.80
C PRO A 15 -12.34 -3.45 -7.13
N HIS A 16 -12.16 -2.13 -7.19
CA HIS A 16 -10.89 -1.52 -7.55
C HIS A 16 -9.82 -1.77 -6.46
N PRO A 17 -8.62 -2.26 -6.82
CA PRO A 17 -7.53 -2.44 -5.85
C PRO A 17 -7.11 -1.10 -5.23
N TYR A 18 -7.22 0.01 -5.95
CA TYR A 18 -6.77 1.33 -5.52
C TYR A 18 -7.92 2.32 -5.29
N VAL A 19 -7.75 3.25 -4.34
CA VAL A 19 -8.75 4.25 -3.99
C VAL A 19 -8.09 5.60 -3.68
N THR A 20 -8.46 6.66 -4.40
CA THR A 20 -7.85 8.00 -4.24
C THR A 20 -8.86 8.99 -3.67
N LEU A 21 -8.62 9.48 -2.45
CA LEU A 21 -9.38 10.60 -1.87
C LEU A 21 -8.86 11.96 -2.38
N GLN A 22 -9.75 12.89 -2.72
CA GLN A 22 -9.39 14.26 -3.11
C GLN A 22 -10.47 15.28 -2.71
N ILE A 23 -10.07 16.50 -2.34
CA ILE A 23 -11.00 17.65 -2.24
C ILE A 23 -11.09 18.28 -3.63
N GLY A 24 -12.30 18.63 -4.08
CA GLY A 24 -12.52 19.23 -5.40
C GLY A 24 -13.78 20.11 -5.48
N PRO A 25 -14.02 20.74 -6.64
CA PRO A 25 -15.20 21.56 -6.91
C PRO A 25 -16.43 20.67 -7.24
N VAL A 26 -16.80 19.80 -6.30
CA VAL A 26 -17.97 18.92 -6.38
C VAL A 26 -18.95 19.27 -5.28
N ASP A 27 -20.25 19.03 -5.51
CA ASP A 27 -21.27 19.14 -4.46
C ASP A 27 -21.41 17.82 -3.69
N GLY A 28 -21.25 17.89 -2.37
CA GLY A 28 -21.36 16.72 -1.49
C GLY A 28 -20.13 15.81 -1.56
N VAL A 29 -20.35 14.54 -1.90
CA VAL A 29 -19.35 13.48 -2.09
C VAL A 29 -19.65 12.76 -3.40
N VAL A 30 -18.63 12.55 -4.22
CA VAL A 30 -18.72 11.89 -5.54
C VAL A 30 -17.83 10.66 -5.54
N PHE A 31 -18.37 9.54 -6.01
CA PHE A 31 -17.65 8.28 -6.22
C PHE A 31 -17.55 8.04 -7.73
N ALA A 32 -16.33 7.99 -8.26
CA ALA A 32 -16.09 7.82 -9.69
C ALA A 32 -15.04 6.73 -9.94
N SER A 33 -15.42 5.67 -10.66
CA SER A 33 -14.49 4.65 -11.13
C SER A 33 -13.69 5.18 -12.33
N ASP A 34 -12.38 4.96 -12.29
CA ASP A 34 -11.46 5.20 -13.40
C ASP A 34 -10.94 3.84 -13.93
N PRO A 35 -11.47 3.33 -15.06
CA PRO A 35 -11.03 2.06 -15.63
C PRO A 35 -9.61 2.07 -16.23
N GLN A 36 -9.02 3.24 -16.50
CA GLN A 36 -7.67 3.32 -17.08
C GLN A 36 -6.59 3.17 -16.00
N SER A 37 -6.84 3.69 -14.79
CA SER A 37 -5.94 3.53 -13.65
C SER A 37 -6.38 2.45 -12.65
N ASP A 38 -7.50 1.78 -12.89
CA ASP A 38 -8.17 0.83 -11.99
C ASP A 38 -8.31 1.37 -10.55
N THR A 39 -8.88 2.56 -10.45
CA THR A 39 -8.96 3.34 -9.21
C THR A 39 -10.38 3.83 -8.94
N LEU A 40 -10.86 3.67 -7.70
CA LEU A 40 -12.01 4.44 -7.22
C LEU A 40 -11.55 5.84 -6.77
N GLN A 41 -11.95 6.88 -7.49
CA GLN A 41 -11.76 8.26 -7.05
C GLN A 41 -12.92 8.67 -6.13
N ILE A 42 -12.60 9.17 -4.93
CA ILE A 42 -13.57 9.72 -3.98
C ILE A 42 -13.33 11.23 -3.85
N GLY A 43 -14.22 12.01 -4.46
CA GLY A 43 -14.18 13.48 -4.46
C GLY A 43 -15.05 14.08 -3.36
N PHE A 44 -14.50 15.03 -2.60
CA PHE A 44 -15.21 15.73 -1.52
C PHE A 44 -15.32 17.22 -1.79
N SER A 45 -16.50 17.79 -1.53
CA SER A 45 -16.63 19.23 -1.29
C SER A 45 -15.83 19.63 -0.05
N LYS A 46 -15.29 20.86 -0.01
CA LYS A 46 -14.65 21.42 1.21
C LYS A 46 -15.60 21.40 2.42
N ARG A 47 -16.92 21.55 2.18
CA ARG A 47 -17.98 21.41 3.20
C ARG A 47 -18.03 20.00 3.77
N LYS A 48 -18.07 18.94 2.94
CA LYS A 48 -18.09 17.55 3.42
C LYS A 48 -16.78 17.12 4.08
N TYR A 49 -15.64 17.66 3.67
CA TYR A 49 -14.38 17.45 4.39
C TYR A 49 -14.44 18.01 5.83
N LEU A 50 -14.99 19.21 6.02
CA LEU A 50 -15.18 19.80 7.35
C LEU A 50 -16.25 19.06 8.16
N GLU A 51 -17.34 18.63 7.51
CA GLU A 51 -18.40 17.82 8.13
C GLU A 51 -17.84 16.49 8.68
N LEU A 52 -16.96 15.81 7.92
CA LEU A 52 -16.28 14.58 8.36
C LEU A 52 -15.37 14.82 9.56
N PHE A 53 -14.64 15.95 9.57
CA PHE A 53 -13.79 16.34 10.71
C PHE A 53 -14.64 16.57 11.96
N THR A 54 -15.68 17.41 11.87
CA THR A 54 -16.57 17.73 12.99
C THR A 54 -17.32 16.49 13.49
N GLU A 55 -17.73 15.59 12.60
CA GLU A 55 -18.40 14.33 12.97
C GLU A 55 -17.49 13.45 13.84
N GLY A 56 -16.21 13.27 13.48
CA GLY A 56 -15.26 12.49 14.27
C GLY A 56 -14.82 13.19 15.57
N HIS A 57 -14.65 14.52 15.54
CA HIS A 57 -14.18 15.29 16.70
C HIS A 57 -15.23 15.34 17.82
N HIS A 58 -16.47 15.68 17.46
CA HIS A 58 -17.59 15.80 18.42
C HIS A 58 -17.89 14.46 19.12
N PHE A 59 -17.73 13.33 18.42
CA PHE A 59 -17.89 12.00 19.02
C PHE A 59 -16.84 11.73 20.11
N LEU A 60 -15.58 12.10 19.89
CA LEU A 60 -14.47 11.81 20.81
C LEU A 60 -14.36 12.82 21.97
N GLU A 61 -14.73 14.09 21.74
CA GLU A 61 -14.85 15.09 22.80
C GLU A 61 -15.82 14.63 23.90
N GLY A 62 -16.94 14.02 23.54
CA GLY A 62 -17.95 13.52 24.48
C GLY A 62 -17.59 12.22 25.22
N ARG A 63 -16.53 11.48 24.82
CA ARG A 63 -16.21 10.15 25.38
C ARG A 63 -14.80 9.96 25.95
N ASN A 64 -14.00 11.02 26.00
CA ASN A 64 -12.61 11.03 26.47
C ASN A 64 -11.64 10.15 25.64
N TRP A 65 -10.57 10.78 25.15
CA TRP A 65 -9.50 10.14 24.37
C TRP A 65 -8.75 9.00 25.08
N SER A 66 -8.84 8.92 26.42
CA SER A 66 -8.25 7.84 27.22
C SER A 66 -9.20 6.69 27.53
N ALA A 67 -10.33 6.56 26.81
CA ALA A 67 -11.33 5.52 27.05
C ALA A 67 -10.71 4.11 27.09
N ASP A 68 -11.25 3.24 27.95
CA ASP A 68 -10.87 1.83 27.98
C ASP A 68 -11.57 1.09 26.84
N VAL A 69 -10.79 0.63 25.87
CA VAL A 69 -11.31 0.00 24.65
C VAL A 69 -11.73 -1.45 24.93
N ALA A 70 -11.12 -2.12 25.91
CA ALA A 70 -11.41 -3.52 26.24
C ALA A 70 -12.79 -3.72 26.87
N SER A 71 -13.34 -2.72 27.56
CA SER A 71 -14.68 -2.77 28.17
C SER A 71 -15.81 -2.23 27.28
N MET A 72 -15.51 -1.78 26.05
CA MET A 72 -16.54 -1.35 25.08
C MET A 72 -17.34 -2.53 24.52
N GLY A 73 -18.61 -2.32 24.22
CA GLY A 73 -19.39 -3.22 23.37
C GLY A 73 -19.06 -3.03 21.88
N ASP A 74 -19.34 -4.02 21.02
CA ASP A 74 -18.85 -4.01 19.63
C ASP A 74 -19.45 -2.87 18.79
N VAL A 75 -20.70 -2.51 19.06
CA VAL A 75 -21.36 -1.33 18.47
C VAL A 75 -20.62 -0.03 18.84
N GLU A 76 -20.04 0.05 20.04
CA GLU A 76 -19.21 1.18 20.46
C GLU A 76 -17.82 1.13 19.83
N LEU A 77 -17.16 -0.04 19.78
CA LEU A 77 -15.89 -0.21 19.04
C LEU A 77 -16.02 0.24 17.58
N TRP A 78 -17.08 -0.17 16.89
CA TRP A 78 -17.37 0.28 15.52
C TRP A 78 -17.60 1.81 15.45
N GLN A 79 -18.28 2.43 16.42
CA GLN A 79 -18.42 3.89 16.46
C GLN A 79 -17.06 4.59 16.66
N PHE A 80 -16.19 4.08 17.55
CA PHE A 80 -14.83 4.59 17.76
C PHE A 80 -13.93 4.37 16.53
N PHE A 81 -14.06 3.24 15.83
CA PHE A 81 -13.36 2.98 14.57
C PHE A 81 -13.75 4.00 13.50
N LEU A 82 -15.06 4.24 13.31
CA LEU A 82 -15.57 5.26 12.39
C LEU A 82 -15.10 6.67 12.77
N ALA A 83 -15.12 7.04 14.05
CA ALA A 83 -14.76 8.37 14.53
C ALA A 83 -13.25 8.64 14.41
N THR A 84 -12.41 7.68 14.77
CA THR A 84 -10.97 7.78 14.56
C THR A 84 -10.64 7.85 13.07
N ALA A 85 -11.20 6.96 12.24
CA ALA A 85 -10.99 6.97 10.79
C ALA A 85 -11.40 8.30 10.12
N ALA A 86 -12.49 8.93 10.57
CA ALA A 86 -12.91 10.26 10.12
C ALA A 86 -11.82 11.34 10.39
N LEU A 87 -11.17 11.28 11.56
CA LEU A 87 -10.06 12.15 11.90
C LEU A 87 -8.77 11.80 11.15
N LEU A 88 -8.48 10.52 10.89
CA LEU A 88 -7.33 10.12 10.05
C LEU A 88 -7.48 10.62 8.60
N ALA A 89 -8.71 10.72 8.09
CA ALA A 89 -9.03 11.28 6.79
C ALA A 89 -9.11 12.83 6.74
N THR A 90 -8.98 13.53 7.86
CA THR A 90 -9.16 15.00 7.93
C THR A 90 -8.11 15.78 8.71
N THR A 91 -7.31 15.11 9.55
CA THR A 91 -6.23 15.70 10.35
C THR A 91 -4.89 15.08 9.97
N ASN A 92 -3.82 15.87 9.99
CA ASN A 92 -2.47 15.32 9.89
C ASN A 92 -1.89 15.05 11.29
N ASP A 93 -1.15 13.96 11.43
CA ASP A 93 -0.30 13.61 12.57
C ASP A 93 -0.96 13.73 13.98
N HIS A 94 -2.28 13.57 14.05
CA HIS A 94 -3.03 13.61 15.31
C HIS A 94 -2.77 12.36 16.15
N SER A 95 -1.61 12.33 16.84
CA SER A 95 -1.03 11.14 17.48
C SER A 95 -1.93 10.46 18.51
N THR A 96 -2.88 11.19 19.12
CA THR A 96 -3.90 10.63 20.02
C THR A 96 -5.01 9.91 19.24
N ALA A 97 -5.39 10.39 18.05
CA ALA A 97 -6.35 9.70 17.19
C ALA A 97 -5.73 8.44 16.56
N TRP A 98 -4.47 8.52 16.14
CA TRP A 98 -3.69 7.36 15.67
C TRP A 98 -3.59 6.29 16.76
N ARG A 99 -3.12 6.61 17.96
CA ARG A 99 -3.01 5.63 19.07
C ARG A 99 -4.36 5.05 19.49
N LEU A 100 -5.44 5.82 19.42
CA LEU A 100 -6.80 5.32 19.67
C LEU A 100 -7.26 4.37 18.55
N HIS A 101 -6.97 4.69 17.28
CA HIS A 101 -7.25 3.80 16.14
C HIS A 101 -6.48 2.47 16.25
N GLU A 102 -5.18 2.52 16.58
CA GLU A 102 -4.38 1.29 16.79
C GLU A 102 -5.00 0.41 17.91
N ARG A 103 -5.43 1.00 19.03
CA ARG A 103 -6.10 0.26 20.12
C ARG A 103 -7.44 -0.32 19.71
N VAL A 104 -8.26 0.42 18.97
CA VAL A 104 -9.61 -0.03 18.54
C VAL A 104 -9.52 -1.16 17.53
N VAL A 105 -8.66 -1.03 16.50
CA VAL A 105 -8.42 -2.12 15.54
C VAL A 105 -7.81 -3.34 16.22
N GLY A 106 -6.92 -3.12 17.20
CA GLY A 106 -6.33 -4.17 18.01
C GLY A 106 -7.35 -4.98 18.82
N GLU A 107 -8.21 -4.30 19.58
CA GLU A 107 -9.29 -4.94 20.36
C GLU A 107 -10.29 -5.68 19.48
N MET A 108 -10.67 -5.10 18.33
CA MET A 108 -11.58 -5.77 17.39
C MET A 108 -10.96 -7.06 16.83
N ALA A 109 -9.68 -7.03 16.43
CA ALA A 109 -8.96 -8.24 16.01
C ALA A 109 -8.87 -9.28 17.15
N LEU A 110 -8.67 -8.82 18.39
CA LEU A 110 -8.64 -9.63 19.61
C LEU A 110 -9.97 -10.29 19.98
N ARG A 111 -11.09 -9.83 19.40
CA ARG A 111 -12.41 -10.45 19.55
C ARG A 111 -12.66 -11.45 18.43
N GLU A 112 -12.45 -11.02 17.18
CA GLU A 112 -12.56 -11.89 16.00
C GLU A 112 -11.76 -13.21 16.18
N CYS A 113 -10.51 -13.15 16.66
CA CYS A 113 -9.73 -14.37 16.92
C CYS A 113 -10.25 -15.24 18.08
N ARG A 114 -10.89 -14.64 19.10
CA ARG A 114 -11.53 -15.41 20.19
C ARG A 114 -12.84 -16.04 19.74
N ASP A 115 -13.57 -15.39 18.84
CA ASP A 115 -14.78 -15.95 18.24
C ASP A 115 -14.41 -17.12 17.32
N GLU A 116 -13.35 -17.01 16.51
CA GLU A 116 -12.76 -18.13 15.74
C GLU A 116 -12.32 -19.31 16.65
N GLU A 117 -11.67 -19.04 17.79
CA GLU A 117 -11.29 -20.07 18.77
C GLU A 117 -12.53 -20.76 19.38
N ASN A 118 -13.53 -19.98 19.80
CA ASN A 118 -14.79 -20.51 20.38
C ASN A 118 -15.62 -21.32 19.37
N GLU A 119 -15.65 -20.93 18.09
CA GLU A 119 -16.34 -21.69 17.03
C GLU A 119 -15.60 -23.01 16.77
N GLY A 120 -14.28 -22.98 16.66
CA GLY A 120 -13.45 -24.18 16.47
C GLY A 120 -13.40 -25.14 17.67
N GLU A 121 -13.79 -24.70 18.87
CA GLU A 121 -14.04 -25.59 20.01
C GLU A 121 -15.42 -26.24 19.92
N ARG A 122 -16.48 -25.49 19.62
CA ARG A 122 -17.85 -26.03 19.43
C ARG A 122 -17.94 -27.05 18.30
N GLU A 123 -17.24 -26.81 17.18
CA GLU A 123 -17.21 -27.78 16.08
C GLU A 123 -16.65 -29.13 16.54
N ARG A 124 -15.59 -29.13 17.38
CA ARG A 124 -15.01 -30.36 17.95
C ARG A 124 -15.92 -31.01 18.99
N GLU A 125 -16.63 -30.23 19.80
CA GLU A 125 -17.62 -30.77 20.74
C GLU A 125 -18.72 -31.52 19.96
N CYS A 126 -19.25 -30.93 18.88
CA CYS A 126 -20.22 -31.59 18.01
C CYS A 126 -19.64 -32.80 17.24
N GLU A 127 -18.38 -32.76 16.80
CA GLU A 127 -17.70 -33.94 16.22
C GLU A 127 -17.66 -35.09 17.24
N ILE A 128 -17.21 -34.83 18.47
CA ILE A 128 -17.11 -35.83 19.55
C ILE A 128 -18.49 -36.38 19.94
N GLU A 129 -19.52 -35.53 20.05
CA GLU A 129 -20.89 -35.98 20.28
C GLU A 129 -21.33 -36.92 19.14
N SER A 130 -21.11 -36.55 17.88
CA SER A 130 -21.49 -37.37 16.72
C SER A 130 -20.71 -38.69 16.63
N GLU A 131 -19.43 -38.74 16.99
CA GLU A 131 -18.67 -39.99 17.06
C GLU A 131 -19.23 -40.90 18.17
N SER A 132 -19.57 -40.34 19.33
CA SER A 132 -20.15 -41.09 20.45
C SER A 132 -21.52 -41.70 20.11
N GLU A 133 -22.40 -40.97 19.42
CA GLU A 133 -23.68 -41.50 18.94
C GLU A 133 -23.49 -42.64 17.93
N ASN A 134 -22.50 -42.53 17.05
CA ASN A 134 -22.15 -43.58 16.08
C ASN A 134 -21.58 -44.84 16.74
N GLU A 135 -20.80 -44.73 17.82
CA GLU A 135 -20.36 -45.89 18.60
C GLU A 135 -21.55 -46.55 19.32
N ASP A 136 -22.44 -45.75 19.91
CA ASP A 136 -23.62 -46.23 20.64
C ASP A 136 -24.62 -46.94 19.69
N GLU A 137 -24.84 -46.41 18.48
CA GLU A 137 -25.56 -47.09 17.37
C GLU A 137 -24.88 -48.40 16.95
N ARG A 138 -23.55 -48.41 16.84
CA ARG A 138 -22.76 -49.58 16.43
C ARG A 138 -22.84 -50.72 17.45
N GLU A 139 -22.76 -50.41 18.74
CA GLU A 139 -22.97 -51.39 19.81
C GLU A 139 -24.40 -51.95 19.80
N LYS A 140 -25.42 -51.09 19.71
CA LYS A 140 -26.84 -51.50 19.57
C LYS A 140 -27.05 -52.39 18.33
N GLY A 141 -26.36 -52.08 17.23
CA GLY A 141 -26.36 -52.88 16.00
C GLY A 141 -25.73 -54.27 16.16
N ILE A 142 -24.62 -54.38 16.89
CA ILE A 142 -23.98 -55.66 17.23
C ILE A 142 -24.90 -56.48 18.15
N ALA A 143 -25.48 -55.86 19.19
CA ALA A 143 -26.39 -56.53 20.11
C ALA A 143 -27.65 -57.08 19.40
N ARG A 144 -28.22 -56.30 18.47
CA ARG A 144 -29.36 -56.74 17.62
C ARG A 144 -28.98 -57.91 16.70
N LYS A 145 -27.80 -57.89 16.08
CA LYS A 145 -27.30 -59.02 15.25
C LYS A 145 -27.07 -60.29 16.07
N SER A 146 -26.65 -60.16 17.33
CA SER A 146 -26.51 -61.30 18.25
C SER A 146 -27.85 -61.94 18.62
N LYS A 147 -28.91 -61.14 18.82
CA LYS A 147 -30.26 -61.66 19.12
C LYS A 147 -31.02 -62.23 17.92
N ASN A 148 -30.91 -61.64 16.73
CA ASN A 148 -31.70 -62.06 15.56
C ASN A 148 -31.18 -63.33 14.85
N GLY A 149 -30.37 -64.15 15.53
CA GLY A 149 -29.88 -65.43 15.01
C GLY A 149 -30.89 -66.58 15.00
N ASN A 150 -32.10 -66.42 15.58
CA ASN A 150 -33.01 -67.55 15.84
C ASN A 150 -34.47 -67.39 15.41
N GLU A 151 -34.98 -66.18 15.15
CA GLU A 151 -36.41 -65.99 14.80
C GLU A 151 -36.59 -65.08 13.58
N ARG A 152 -37.44 -65.52 12.63
CA ARG A 152 -37.63 -64.89 11.32
C ARG A 152 -39.09 -65.02 10.84
N SER A 153 -39.98 -64.16 11.38
CA SER A 153 -41.41 -64.15 11.03
C SER A 153 -42.02 -62.74 11.04
N LEU A 154 -42.52 -62.32 9.88
CA LEU A 154 -43.76 -61.54 9.61
C LEU A 154 -43.98 -60.12 10.22
N SER A 155 -44.81 -59.34 9.48
CA SER A 155 -45.46 -58.04 9.82
C SER A 155 -44.54 -56.86 10.24
N GLU A 156 -44.89 -55.56 10.14
CA GLU A 156 -45.89 -54.70 9.45
C GLU A 156 -45.22 -53.29 9.37
N MET A 157 -45.46 -52.30 8.49
CA MET A 157 -46.62 -51.70 7.80
C MET A 157 -47.51 -50.72 8.61
N SER A 158 -47.02 -49.49 8.80
CA SER A 158 -47.73 -48.18 8.93
C SER A 158 -46.67 -47.05 8.71
N GLU A 159 -46.91 -45.79 8.31
CA GLU A 159 -47.94 -44.76 8.61
C GLU A 159 -47.87 -44.31 10.10
N GLU A 160 -47.83 -43.03 10.49
CA GLU A 160 -47.88 -41.70 9.80
C GLU A 160 -46.60 -40.84 10.14
N GLY A 161 -46.44 -39.51 9.98
CA GLY A 161 -47.34 -38.40 9.62
C GLY A 161 -46.67 -36.99 9.50
N GLU A 162 -47.36 -35.95 10.00
CA GLU A 162 -47.11 -34.48 9.94
C GLU A 162 -46.01 -33.99 10.93
N ALA A 163 -45.23 -32.90 10.76
CA ALA A 163 -45.41 -31.52 10.26
C ALA A 163 -45.98 -30.50 11.29
N GLU A 164 -45.14 -29.62 11.87
CA GLU A 164 -45.52 -28.59 12.86
C GLU A 164 -45.05 -27.15 12.49
N THR A 165 -45.58 -26.14 13.20
CA THR A 165 -45.87 -24.79 12.67
C THR A 165 -45.31 -23.63 13.53
N LEU A 166 -44.94 -22.52 12.86
CA LEU A 166 -44.74 -21.12 13.31
C LEU A 166 -44.44 -20.80 14.80
N ARG A 167 -43.44 -19.93 15.02
CA ARG A 167 -43.43 -19.00 16.17
C ARG A 167 -43.05 -17.57 15.77
N ALA A 168 -43.55 -16.58 16.52
CA ALA A 168 -43.59 -15.19 16.07
C ALA A 168 -43.35 -14.13 17.16
N ALA A 169 -42.61 -13.08 16.76
CA ALA A 169 -42.77 -11.66 17.12
C ALA A 169 -42.53 -11.14 18.56
N ARG A 170 -42.32 -9.81 18.62
CA ARG A 170 -42.09 -8.92 19.79
C ARG A 170 -40.64 -8.92 20.32
N MET A 171 -40.12 -7.84 20.92
CA MET A 171 -40.77 -6.61 21.45
C MET A 171 -40.22 -5.29 20.86
N SER A 172 -40.93 -4.20 21.12
CA SER A 172 -40.58 -2.81 20.78
C SER A 172 -40.29 -1.97 22.02
N PHE A 173 -39.24 -1.15 21.99
CA PHE A 173 -39.04 -0.01 22.91
C PHE A 173 -38.37 1.15 22.16
N SER A 174 -38.63 2.38 22.60
CA SER A 174 -38.07 3.60 22.00
C SER A 174 -37.79 4.67 23.07
N PRO A 175 -36.63 5.33 22.99
CA PRO A 175 -36.48 6.74 23.37
C PRO A 175 -36.02 7.60 22.18
N ASP A 176 -36.37 8.89 22.16
CA ASP A 176 -36.18 9.80 21.02
C ASP A 176 -34.74 10.31 20.78
N VAL A 177 -33.80 9.39 20.65
CA VAL A 177 -32.72 9.50 19.66
C VAL A 177 -32.79 8.20 18.86
N ALA A 178 -33.23 8.29 17.60
CA ALA A 178 -33.33 7.11 16.73
C ALA A 178 -31.99 6.35 16.79
N PRO A 179 -31.96 5.11 17.33
CA PRO A 179 -30.70 4.41 17.53
C PRO A 179 -30.06 4.26 16.17
N PHE A 180 -28.79 4.67 16.06
CA PHE A 180 -28.03 4.49 14.83
C PHE A 180 -27.90 2.98 14.63
N SER A 181 -28.82 2.41 13.83
CA SER A 181 -28.74 1.03 13.38
C SER A 181 -27.37 0.88 12.74
N ALA A 182 -26.47 0.20 13.44
CA ALA A 182 -25.14 -0.07 12.93
C ALA A 182 -25.34 -0.70 11.53
N PRO A 183 -24.64 -0.21 10.49
CA PRO A 183 -24.80 -0.75 9.15
C PRO A 183 -24.60 -2.25 9.24
N ALA A 184 -25.65 -3.01 8.90
CA ALA A 184 -25.80 -4.41 9.33
C ALA A 184 -24.48 -5.16 9.13
N PRO A 185 -23.91 -5.73 10.21
CA PRO A 185 -22.48 -6.04 10.32
C PRO A 185 -22.05 -6.81 9.08
N PHE A 186 -21.11 -6.22 8.32
CA PHE A 186 -20.94 -6.43 6.88
C PHE A 186 -21.29 -7.85 6.44
N GLY A 187 -22.54 -8.03 6.00
CA GLY A 187 -23.09 -9.37 5.72
C GLY A 187 -22.24 -10.14 4.73
N SER A 188 -22.41 -11.47 4.69
CA SER A 188 -21.57 -12.48 4.02
C SER A 188 -21.51 -12.37 2.47
N VAL A 189 -21.11 -11.21 1.99
CA VAL A 189 -20.71 -10.92 0.61
C VAL A 189 -19.39 -11.64 0.36
N SER A 190 -19.33 -12.43 -0.71
CA SER A 190 -18.07 -13.00 -1.18
C SER A 190 -17.15 -11.89 -1.70
N PHE A 191 -16.25 -11.39 -0.84
CA PHE A 191 -15.36 -10.28 -1.15
C PHE A 191 -14.25 -10.68 -2.14
N GLY A 192 -14.03 -9.85 -3.15
CA GLY A 192 -13.16 -10.15 -4.29
C GLY A 192 -11.65 -10.27 -4.00
N SER A 193 -11.21 -11.40 -3.45
CA SER A 193 -9.80 -11.87 -3.42
C SER A 193 -8.75 -11.00 -2.71
N PHE A 194 -9.17 -9.97 -1.96
CA PHE A 194 -8.27 -8.92 -1.46
C PHE A 194 -8.24 -8.72 0.07
N SER A 195 -8.98 -9.51 0.86
CA SER A 195 -8.59 -9.67 2.27
C SER A 195 -7.33 -10.53 2.32
N PRO A 196 -6.21 -10.08 2.91
CA PRO A 196 -5.03 -10.93 3.07
C PRO A 196 -5.35 -12.08 4.05
N PRO A 197 -4.95 -13.33 3.75
CA PRO A 197 -5.26 -14.46 4.62
C PRO A 197 -4.61 -14.27 5.99
N GLY A 198 -5.40 -14.43 7.06
CA GLY A 198 -4.96 -14.23 8.45
C GLY A 198 -5.05 -12.79 8.98
N LEU A 199 -5.66 -11.85 8.25
CA LEU A 199 -6.10 -10.57 8.84
C LEU A 199 -7.57 -10.64 9.26
N SER A 200 -7.84 -10.15 10.47
CA SER A 200 -9.19 -9.78 10.92
C SER A 200 -9.83 -8.74 9.99
N LEU A 201 -11.16 -8.72 9.93
CA LEU A 201 -11.97 -7.76 9.19
C LEU A 201 -11.60 -6.32 9.58
N ALA A 202 -11.42 -6.05 10.88
CA ALA A 202 -10.98 -4.74 11.37
C ALA A 202 -9.60 -4.33 10.82
N ALA A 203 -8.63 -5.25 10.80
CA ALA A 203 -7.29 -4.99 10.29
C ALA A 203 -7.28 -4.85 8.76
N ALA A 204 -7.98 -5.71 8.04
CA ALA A 204 -8.11 -5.65 6.58
C ALA A 204 -8.80 -4.36 6.11
N LEU A 205 -9.86 -3.92 6.82
CA LEU A 205 -10.54 -2.66 6.56
C LEU A 205 -9.63 -1.45 6.86
N SER A 206 -8.90 -1.47 7.99
CA SER A 206 -7.94 -0.40 8.33
C SER A 206 -6.80 -0.33 7.30
N LEU A 207 -6.29 -1.47 6.82
CA LEU A 207 -5.28 -1.54 5.75
C LEU A 207 -5.80 -0.94 4.44
N ARG A 208 -7.00 -1.32 4.00
CA ARG A 208 -7.59 -0.79 2.77
C ARG A 208 -7.90 0.70 2.86
N PHE A 209 -8.35 1.18 4.02
CA PHE A 209 -8.56 2.60 4.28
C PHE A 209 -7.25 3.39 4.32
N CYS A 210 -6.22 2.91 5.01
CA CYS A 210 -4.94 3.59 5.08
C CYS A 210 -4.20 3.56 3.74
N ALA A 211 -4.37 2.51 2.93
CA ALA A 211 -3.92 2.49 1.53
C ALA A 211 -4.61 3.60 0.70
N ALA A 212 -5.89 3.85 0.94
CA ALA A 212 -6.64 4.94 0.31
C ALA A 212 -6.19 6.33 0.77
N LEU A 213 -5.84 6.49 2.05
CA LEU A 213 -5.23 7.72 2.57
C LEU A 213 -3.82 7.95 1.99
N ALA A 214 -3.02 6.88 1.87
CA ALA A 214 -1.69 6.92 1.28
C ALA A 214 -1.71 7.16 -0.24
N THR A 215 -2.77 6.78 -0.95
CA THR A 215 -2.96 7.11 -2.37
C THR A 215 -3.93 8.28 -2.59
N SER A 216 -4.30 9.02 -1.54
CA SER A 216 -5.03 10.28 -1.65
C SER A 216 -4.20 11.38 -2.31
N ARG A 217 -4.85 12.37 -2.91
CA ARG A 217 -4.22 13.64 -3.36
C ARG A 217 -4.06 14.66 -2.22
N LEU A 218 -4.40 14.28 -0.99
CA LEU A 218 -4.34 15.15 0.19
C LEU A 218 -2.93 15.12 0.79
N ALA A 219 -2.03 15.94 0.23
CA ALA A 219 -0.59 15.93 0.56
C ALA A 219 -0.27 15.97 2.07
N ARG A 220 -1.09 16.66 2.87
CA ARG A 220 -0.96 16.69 4.35
C ARG A 220 -1.16 15.33 5.01
N ILE A 221 -2.06 14.49 4.48
CA ILE A 221 -2.35 13.15 5.00
C ILE A 221 -1.39 12.14 4.39
N ASN A 222 -1.22 12.20 3.06
CA ASN A 222 -0.30 11.33 2.30
C ASN A 222 1.15 11.37 2.85
N LYS A 223 1.62 12.51 3.38
CA LYS A 223 2.97 12.66 3.94
C LYS A 223 3.04 12.52 5.47
N SER A 224 1.99 12.02 6.14
CA SER A 224 2.00 11.74 7.58
C SER A 224 2.97 10.60 7.94
N PRO A 225 4.02 10.81 8.76
CA PRO A 225 4.85 9.73 9.29
C PRO A 225 4.05 8.66 10.05
N LEU A 226 2.95 9.03 10.71
CA LEU A 226 2.10 8.09 11.45
C LEU A 226 1.33 7.16 10.52
N LEU A 227 0.75 7.68 9.43
CA LEU A 227 0.09 6.86 8.40
C LEU A 227 1.01 5.77 7.85
N TRP A 228 2.24 6.13 7.47
CA TRP A 228 3.21 5.15 6.95
C TRP A 228 3.71 4.18 8.02
N THR A 229 3.69 4.58 9.30
CA THR A 229 4.05 3.68 10.40
C THR A 229 2.96 2.64 10.66
N TRP A 230 1.69 3.05 10.66
CA TRP A 230 0.56 2.15 10.78
C TRP A 230 0.42 1.20 9.59
N LEU A 231 0.61 1.70 8.36
CA LEU A 231 0.65 0.87 7.16
C LEU A 231 1.73 -0.22 7.22
N ARG A 232 2.89 0.06 7.81
CA ARG A 232 3.95 -0.97 7.99
C ARG A 232 3.57 -2.02 9.03
N LYS A 233 2.93 -1.65 10.14
CA LYS A 233 2.38 -2.60 11.13
C LYS A 233 1.35 -3.54 10.50
N LEU A 234 0.36 -2.99 9.80
CA LEU A 234 -0.65 -3.77 9.07
C LEU A 234 -0.06 -4.61 7.93
N ALA A 235 1.01 -4.12 7.29
CA ALA A 235 1.71 -4.89 6.26
C ALA A 235 2.45 -6.11 6.85
N VAL A 236 3.10 -5.98 8.01
CA VAL A 236 3.67 -7.12 8.74
C VAL A 236 2.58 -8.12 9.16
N ALA A 237 1.43 -7.62 9.64
CA ALA A 237 0.33 -8.48 10.08
C ALA A 237 -0.28 -9.37 8.97
N GLY A 238 -0.19 -9.00 7.68
CA GLY A 238 -0.73 -9.86 6.61
C GLY A 238 -0.36 -9.57 5.15
N SER A 239 0.37 -8.49 4.84
CA SER A 239 0.76 -8.18 3.46
C SER A 239 1.99 -8.93 2.94
N PHE A 240 2.76 -9.62 3.79
CA PHE A 240 3.93 -10.42 3.38
C PHE A 240 3.67 -11.93 3.34
N SER A 241 2.42 -12.37 3.54
CA SER A 241 2.00 -13.78 3.41
C SER A 241 2.07 -14.33 1.99
N SER A 242 2.19 -13.49 0.96
CA SER A 242 2.33 -13.93 -0.43
C SER A 242 2.96 -12.87 -1.35
N GLN A 243 3.49 -13.32 -2.49
CA GLN A 243 3.98 -12.44 -3.56
C GLN A 243 2.87 -11.51 -4.11
N LYS A 244 1.60 -11.93 -4.12
CA LYS A 244 0.45 -11.08 -4.53
C LYS A 244 0.26 -9.93 -3.53
N SER A 245 0.23 -10.26 -2.25
CA SER A 245 0.05 -9.32 -1.15
C SER A 245 1.19 -8.29 -1.10
N PHE A 246 2.44 -8.75 -1.22
CA PHE A 246 3.63 -7.88 -1.28
C PHE A 246 3.58 -6.94 -2.49
N ARG A 247 3.29 -7.48 -3.68
CA ARG A 247 3.19 -6.69 -4.91
C ARG A 247 2.17 -5.57 -4.77
N PHE A 248 0.99 -5.84 -4.24
CA PHE A 248 -0.06 -4.83 -4.05
C PHE A 248 0.38 -3.71 -3.09
N PHE A 249 0.99 -4.06 -1.95
CA PHE A 249 1.50 -3.08 -0.99
C PHE A 249 2.61 -2.21 -1.61
N PHE A 250 3.48 -2.80 -2.42
CA PHE A 250 4.52 -2.09 -3.15
C PHE A 250 3.95 -1.16 -4.23
N GLU A 251 3.01 -1.63 -5.06
CA GLU A 251 2.34 -0.83 -6.10
C GLU A 251 1.54 0.34 -5.50
N THR A 252 0.87 0.12 -4.36
CA THR A 252 0.22 1.18 -3.57
C THR A 252 1.23 2.23 -3.10
N THR A 253 2.40 1.79 -2.63
CA THR A 253 3.49 2.67 -2.20
C THR A 253 4.07 3.48 -3.37
N LEU A 254 4.24 2.86 -4.55
CA LEU A 254 4.69 3.57 -5.75
C LEU A 254 3.64 4.57 -6.27
N ARG A 255 2.34 4.24 -6.22
CA ARG A 255 1.26 5.19 -6.58
C ARG A 255 1.27 6.43 -5.69
N SER A 256 1.54 6.26 -4.39
CA SER A 256 1.75 7.38 -3.47
C SER A 256 2.93 8.28 -3.90
N MET A 257 4.06 7.69 -4.28
CA MET A 257 5.23 8.43 -4.75
C MET A 257 4.96 9.14 -6.09
N ALA A 258 4.24 8.50 -7.01
CA ALA A 258 3.84 9.09 -8.29
C ALA A 258 2.86 10.27 -8.14
N LEU A 259 1.99 10.24 -7.13
CA LEU A 259 1.05 11.33 -6.82
C LEU A 259 1.71 12.49 -6.04
N HIS A 260 2.81 12.24 -5.32
CA HIS A 260 3.42 13.23 -4.42
C HIS A 260 4.94 13.25 -4.54
N PHE A 261 5.44 14.13 -5.40
CA PHE A 261 6.87 14.42 -5.57
C PHE A 261 7.60 14.54 -4.22
N ALA A 262 8.75 13.87 -4.13
CA ALA A 262 9.58 13.74 -2.92
C ALA A 262 8.77 13.27 -1.70
N ASN A 263 8.01 12.17 -1.82
CA ASN A 263 7.42 11.49 -0.67
C ASN A 263 8.45 10.56 0.00
N TYR A 264 9.27 11.15 0.88
CA TYR A 264 10.24 10.44 1.71
C TYR A 264 9.64 9.25 2.47
N HIS A 265 8.42 9.36 3.03
CA HIS A 265 7.84 8.29 3.85
C HIS A 265 7.36 7.09 3.01
N ALA A 266 6.86 7.34 1.79
CA ALA A 266 6.56 6.30 0.83
C ALA A 266 7.85 5.66 0.28
N ALA A 267 8.86 6.45 -0.08
CA ALA A 267 10.18 5.93 -0.49
C ALA A 267 10.89 5.13 0.61
N PHE A 268 10.73 5.53 1.88
CA PHE A 268 11.18 4.76 3.03
C PHE A 268 10.44 3.42 3.09
N THR A 269 9.12 3.43 2.93
CA THR A 269 8.28 2.22 2.98
C THR A 269 8.56 1.28 1.79
N ALA A 270 8.90 1.82 0.61
CA ALA A 270 9.24 1.04 -0.58
C ALA A 270 10.47 0.15 -0.35
N HIS A 271 11.63 0.73 0.00
CA HIS A 271 12.83 -0.09 0.25
C HIS A 271 12.69 -0.98 1.49
N TRP A 272 12.01 -0.50 2.55
CA TRP A 272 11.67 -1.33 3.71
C TRP A 272 10.89 -2.58 3.30
N SER A 273 9.82 -2.43 2.50
CA SER A 273 8.98 -3.57 2.09
C SER A 273 9.72 -4.58 1.22
N VAL A 274 10.73 -4.13 0.46
CA VAL A 274 11.63 -5.04 -0.27
C VAL A 274 12.57 -5.80 0.65
N SER A 275 13.12 -5.16 1.69
CA SER A 275 13.91 -5.86 2.72
C SER A 275 13.08 -6.87 3.51
N VAL A 276 11.82 -6.54 3.84
CA VAL A 276 10.89 -7.49 4.46
C VAL A 276 10.55 -8.64 3.50
N ALA A 277 10.19 -8.35 2.25
CA ALA A 277 9.90 -9.37 1.24
C ALA A 277 11.06 -10.37 1.06
N ARG A 278 12.30 -9.87 0.98
CA ARG A 278 13.51 -10.73 0.95
C ARG A 278 13.59 -11.67 2.16
N ALA A 279 13.30 -11.18 3.36
CA ALA A 279 13.35 -11.98 4.59
C ALA A 279 12.24 -13.06 4.66
N HIS A 280 11.12 -12.87 3.96
CA HIS A 280 10.08 -13.89 3.74
C HIS A 280 10.34 -14.76 2.49
N GLY A 281 11.52 -14.69 1.87
CA GLY A 281 11.87 -15.46 0.67
C GLY A 281 11.15 -15.02 -0.62
N LEU A 282 10.47 -13.86 -0.61
CA LEU A 282 9.73 -13.33 -1.76
C LEU A 282 10.68 -12.64 -2.75
N ASP A 283 10.36 -12.69 -4.05
CA ASP A 283 11.21 -12.16 -5.11
C ASP A 283 11.02 -10.64 -5.28
N PRO A 284 12.09 -9.81 -5.15
CA PRO A 284 12.01 -8.37 -5.34
C PRO A 284 12.29 -7.88 -6.79
N ARG A 285 12.60 -8.76 -7.76
CA ARG A 285 12.69 -8.39 -9.19
C ARG A 285 11.47 -7.60 -9.69
N PRO A 286 10.20 -8.03 -9.41
CA PRO A 286 9.02 -7.28 -9.81
C PRO A 286 8.96 -5.86 -9.21
N ALA A 287 9.42 -5.69 -7.96
CA ALA A 287 9.47 -4.38 -7.31
C ALA A 287 10.49 -3.44 -8.00
N LEU A 288 11.68 -3.94 -8.34
CA LEU A 288 12.66 -3.17 -9.12
C LEU A 288 12.16 -2.84 -10.55
N ALA A 289 11.42 -3.75 -11.18
CA ALA A 289 10.82 -3.53 -12.50
C ALA A 289 9.74 -2.43 -12.50
N LEU A 290 9.05 -2.23 -11.38
CA LEU A 290 8.04 -1.18 -11.20
C LEU A 290 8.64 0.17 -10.74
N LEU A 291 9.66 0.14 -9.87
CA LEU A 291 10.30 1.36 -9.34
C LEU A 291 11.18 2.06 -10.39
N ARG A 292 11.89 1.32 -11.25
CA ARG A 292 12.74 1.90 -12.30
C ARG A 292 11.98 2.87 -13.23
N PRO A 293 10.83 2.51 -13.83
CA PRO A 293 9.99 3.45 -14.57
C PRO A 293 9.66 4.72 -13.80
N LEU A 294 9.26 4.62 -12.52
CA LEU A 294 8.93 5.78 -11.69
C LEU A 294 10.10 6.76 -11.53
N CYS A 295 11.29 6.25 -11.24
CA CYS A 295 12.53 7.05 -11.16
C CYS A 295 12.86 7.71 -12.51
N ARG A 296 12.73 6.95 -13.61
CA ARG A 296 13.05 7.40 -14.98
C ARG A 296 12.08 8.47 -15.48
N THR A 297 10.80 8.41 -15.11
CA THR A 297 9.82 9.47 -15.38
C THR A 297 10.06 10.71 -14.52
N ASN A 298 10.57 10.55 -13.29
CA ASN A 298 10.73 11.64 -12.31
C ASN A 298 12.22 11.85 -11.96
N LEU A 299 13.01 12.30 -12.93
CA LEU A 299 14.46 12.51 -12.80
C LEU A 299 14.86 13.35 -11.57
N ALA A 300 14.02 14.31 -11.15
CA ALA A 300 14.26 15.17 -10.00
C ALA A 300 13.85 14.57 -8.63
N ASP A 301 13.15 13.43 -8.58
CA ASP A 301 12.64 12.87 -7.33
C ASP A 301 13.74 12.12 -6.56
N VAL A 302 14.47 12.88 -5.74
CA VAL A 302 15.50 12.38 -4.80
C VAL A 302 14.99 11.24 -3.92
N SER A 303 13.70 11.21 -3.55
CA SER A 303 13.15 10.14 -2.71
C SER A 303 13.02 8.82 -3.51
N ALA A 304 12.55 8.89 -4.76
CA ALA A 304 12.48 7.72 -5.65
C ALA A 304 13.87 7.13 -5.93
N TRP A 305 14.86 7.96 -6.30
CA TRP A 305 16.23 7.49 -6.52
C TRP A 305 16.88 6.93 -5.25
N THR A 306 16.61 7.53 -4.08
CA THR A 306 17.10 7.01 -2.78
C THR A 306 16.50 5.65 -2.46
N ALA A 307 15.21 5.42 -2.74
CA ALA A 307 14.60 4.10 -2.58
C ALA A 307 15.24 3.06 -3.50
N LEU A 308 15.49 3.41 -4.77
CA LEU A 308 16.13 2.52 -5.74
C LEU A 308 17.56 2.14 -5.29
N ALA A 309 18.39 3.13 -4.96
CA ALA A 309 19.75 2.90 -4.49
C ALA A 309 19.82 1.99 -3.26
N ARG A 310 18.91 2.19 -2.28
CA ARG A 310 18.84 1.32 -1.08
C ARG A 310 18.39 -0.11 -1.39
N ILE A 311 17.60 -0.34 -2.43
CA ILE A 311 17.21 -1.71 -2.83
C ILE A 311 18.37 -2.42 -3.54
N LEU A 312 19.17 -1.69 -4.32
CA LEU A 312 20.32 -2.22 -5.05
C LEU A 312 21.54 -2.47 -4.12
N ALA A 313 21.77 -1.60 -3.14
CA ALA A 313 22.88 -1.71 -2.20
C ALA A 313 22.78 -2.94 -1.27
N PRO A 314 23.91 -3.58 -0.91
CA PRO A 314 23.96 -4.62 0.13
C PRO A 314 23.32 -4.14 1.44
N GLN A 315 22.56 -5.01 2.11
CA GLN A 315 21.81 -4.68 3.33
C GLN A 315 22.37 -5.48 4.51
N PRO A 316 23.11 -4.87 5.46
CA PRO A 316 23.83 -5.60 6.51
C PRO A 316 22.94 -6.17 7.62
N ASP A 317 21.65 -5.78 7.68
CA ASP A 317 20.60 -6.48 8.42
C ASP A 317 19.23 -6.07 7.85
N PRO A 318 18.68 -6.77 6.83
CA PRO A 318 17.37 -6.45 6.26
C PRO A 318 16.24 -6.63 7.30
N LEU A 319 16.46 -7.47 8.31
CA LEU A 319 15.50 -7.79 9.35
C LEU A 319 15.47 -6.79 10.51
N ARG A 320 16.48 -5.91 10.69
CA ARG A 320 16.52 -4.94 11.82
C ARG A 320 15.24 -4.13 11.96
N LEU A 321 14.71 -3.63 10.84
CA LEU A 321 13.49 -2.83 10.79
C LEU A 321 12.21 -3.68 10.82
N TYR A 322 12.27 -4.94 10.36
CA TYR A 322 11.17 -5.89 10.52
C TYR A 322 10.97 -6.24 12.00
N ARG A 323 12.05 -6.66 12.68
CA ARG A 323 12.09 -7.04 14.11
C ARG A 323 11.62 -5.94 15.06
N GLN A 324 11.56 -4.68 14.62
CA GLN A 324 10.88 -3.62 15.37
C GLN A 324 9.36 -3.76 15.26
N PHE A 325 8.81 -3.74 14.05
CA PHE A 325 7.37 -3.87 13.83
C PHE A 325 6.82 -5.22 14.30
N GLU A 326 7.59 -6.30 14.16
CA GLU A 326 7.32 -7.64 14.71
C GLU A 326 7.16 -7.63 16.24
N LYS A 327 7.88 -6.78 16.97
CA LYS A 327 7.73 -6.64 18.45
C LYS A 327 6.58 -5.73 18.86
N GLU A 328 6.13 -4.86 17.95
CA GLU A 328 4.97 -3.97 18.17
C GLU A 328 3.65 -4.65 17.76
N THR A 329 3.64 -5.50 16.72
CA THR A 329 2.44 -6.05 16.07
C THR A 329 1.61 -6.98 16.99
N PRO A 330 2.18 -7.98 17.69
CA PRO A 330 1.43 -8.84 18.61
C PRO A 330 0.82 -8.09 19.80
N ARG A 331 1.42 -6.96 20.22
CA ARG A 331 0.87 -6.09 21.27
C ARG A 331 -0.36 -5.30 20.83
N ILE A 332 -0.61 -5.23 19.52
CA ILE A 332 -1.74 -4.52 18.94
C ILE A 332 -2.84 -5.52 18.63
N PHE A 333 -2.57 -6.53 17.81
CA PHE A 333 -3.60 -7.46 17.34
C PHE A 333 -3.87 -8.63 18.29
N GLY A 334 -3.08 -8.81 19.36
CA GLY A 334 -3.20 -9.91 20.33
C GLY A 334 -2.80 -11.29 19.81
N VAL A 335 -2.95 -11.51 18.50
CA VAL A 335 -2.40 -12.64 17.75
C VAL A 335 -0.93 -12.83 18.10
N THR A 336 -0.63 -13.91 18.82
CA THR A 336 0.73 -14.45 18.89
C THR A 336 1.14 -14.78 17.46
N PRO A 337 2.34 -14.41 16.97
CA PRO A 337 2.74 -14.57 15.57
C PRO A 337 3.07 -16.04 15.21
N GLN A 338 2.19 -16.98 15.53
CA GLN A 338 2.34 -18.45 15.42
C GLN A 338 2.58 -18.96 13.99
N LYS A 339 2.34 -18.12 12.96
CA LYS A 339 2.71 -18.39 11.55
C LYS A 339 3.55 -17.27 10.92
N LEU A 340 3.97 -16.28 11.71
CA LEU A 340 4.91 -15.22 11.35
C LEU A 340 6.26 -15.35 12.06
N SER A 341 6.47 -16.42 12.83
CA SER A 341 7.80 -16.83 13.26
C SER A 341 8.65 -17.09 12.03
N LEU A 342 9.48 -16.10 11.69
CA LEU A 342 10.66 -16.31 10.88
C LEU A 342 11.65 -17.10 11.73
N GLU A 343 11.39 -18.41 11.87
CA GLU A 343 12.46 -19.40 11.80
C GLU A 343 13.33 -18.97 10.63
N PRO A 344 14.56 -18.46 10.88
CA PRO A 344 15.32 -17.87 9.80
C PRO A 344 15.57 -18.98 8.80
N MET A 345 15.02 -18.88 7.60
CA MET A 345 15.34 -19.82 6.54
C MET A 345 16.85 -19.81 6.42
N GLN A 346 17.50 -20.91 6.80
CA GLN A 346 18.96 -21.09 6.74
C GLN A 346 19.41 -21.29 5.28
N SER A 347 18.76 -20.56 4.36
CA SER A 347 19.24 -20.30 3.04
C SER A 347 20.54 -19.52 3.21
N GLU A 348 21.62 -20.10 2.70
CA GLU A 348 22.95 -19.50 2.62
C GLU A 348 22.97 -18.38 1.56
N VAL A 349 22.02 -17.44 1.65
CA VAL A 349 22.04 -16.20 0.90
C VAL A 349 23.29 -15.46 1.34
N SER A 350 24.27 -15.39 0.44
CA SER A 350 25.48 -14.64 0.71
C SER A 350 25.14 -13.16 0.90
N ASP A 351 25.12 -12.69 2.16
CA ASP A 351 24.73 -11.33 2.57
C ASP A 351 25.54 -10.21 1.87
N SER A 352 26.60 -10.56 1.15
CA SER A 352 27.48 -9.65 0.41
C SER A 352 27.05 -9.29 -1.01
N GLU A 353 26.25 -10.11 -1.71
CA GLU A 353 26.02 -9.86 -3.15
C GLU A 353 24.91 -8.79 -3.42
N PRO A 354 25.21 -7.71 -4.18
CA PRO A 354 24.22 -6.71 -4.54
C PRO A 354 23.21 -7.28 -5.55
N TYR A 355 21.94 -7.26 -5.19
CA TYR A 355 20.84 -7.91 -5.94
C TYR A 355 20.76 -7.51 -7.43
N ALA A 356 21.18 -6.29 -7.77
CA ALA A 356 21.47 -5.90 -9.15
C ALA A 356 22.46 -4.72 -9.15
N SER A 357 23.33 -4.66 -10.16
CA SER A 357 24.23 -3.52 -10.35
C SER A 357 23.45 -2.20 -10.61
N PRO A 358 23.93 -1.05 -10.11
CA PRO A 358 23.39 0.27 -10.46
C PRO A 358 23.83 0.76 -11.86
N LEU A 359 24.84 0.13 -12.47
CA LEU A 359 25.44 0.58 -13.72
C LEU A 359 24.45 0.70 -14.90
N PRO A 360 23.46 -0.19 -15.12
CA PRO A 360 22.49 -0.04 -16.21
C PRO A 360 21.58 1.20 -16.05
N ASP A 361 21.33 1.65 -14.82
CA ASP A 361 20.55 2.86 -14.55
C ASP A 361 21.42 4.13 -14.68
N LEU A 362 22.71 4.08 -14.29
CA LEU A 362 23.68 5.13 -14.58
C LEU A 362 23.93 5.31 -16.09
N GLN A 363 24.12 4.20 -16.84
CA GLN A 363 24.23 4.20 -18.29
C GLN A 363 22.98 4.76 -18.98
N TRP A 364 21.79 4.45 -18.45
CA TRP A 364 20.54 5.05 -18.93
C TRP A 364 20.48 6.56 -18.68
N LEU A 365 20.88 7.05 -17.50
CA LEU A 365 20.94 8.49 -17.20
C LEU A 365 21.89 9.23 -18.16
N LEU A 366 23.03 8.62 -18.52
CA LEU A 366 23.97 9.15 -19.50
C LEU A 366 23.42 9.15 -20.94
N SER A 367 22.64 8.12 -21.32
CA SER A 367 22.08 8.03 -22.69
C SER A 367 20.91 9.00 -22.92
N VAL A 368 20.10 9.29 -21.90
CA VAL A 368 19.03 10.31 -21.97
C VAL A 368 19.53 11.75 -21.70
N LYS A 369 20.85 11.95 -21.57
CA LYS A 369 21.48 13.24 -21.23
C LYS A 369 20.85 13.92 -20.01
N CYS A 370 20.70 13.21 -18.89
CA CYS A 370 20.07 13.76 -17.69
C CYS A 370 20.87 14.96 -17.12
N ALA A 371 20.22 16.11 -16.98
CA ALA A 371 20.81 17.32 -16.38
C ALA A 371 20.61 17.42 -14.85
N VAL A 372 20.04 16.40 -14.21
CA VAL A 372 19.87 16.35 -12.75
C VAL A 372 21.07 15.62 -12.13
N VAL A 373 21.75 16.27 -11.20
CA VAL A 373 22.94 15.73 -10.49
C VAL A 373 22.57 14.55 -9.59
N ALA A 374 21.50 14.69 -8.79
CA ALA A 374 21.20 13.78 -7.68
C ALA A 374 21.10 12.29 -8.05
N PRO A 375 20.47 11.86 -9.16
CA PRO A 375 20.45 10.45 -9.58
C PRO A 375 21.84 9.84 -9.75
N TYR A 376 22.81 10.59 -10.29
CA TYR A 376 24.19 10.13 -10.47
C TYR A 376 24.90 9.94 -9.12
N CYS A 377 24.79 10.90 -8.21
CA CYS A 377 25.38 10.80 -6.87
C CYS A 377 24.77 9.64 -6.06
N ILE A 378 23.43 9.49 -6.11
CA ILE A 378 22.68 8.51 -5.33
C ILE A 378 22.94 7.08 -5.81
N LEU A 379 22.98 6.84 -7.12
CA LEU A 379 23.35 5.53 -7.67
C LEU A 379 24.86 5.27 -7.62
N GLY A 380 25.69 6.31 -7.80
CA GLY A 380 27.14 6.18 -7.76
C GLY A 380 27.68 5.82 -6.38
N ALA A 381 26.99 6.23 -5.31
CA ALA A 381 27.31 5.81 -3.94
C ALA A 381 27.05 4.32 -3.66
N VAL A 382 26.35 3.59 -4.54
CA VAL A 382 26.09 2.14 -4.41
C VAL A 382 27.28 1.31 -4.90
N ASP A 383 27.98 1.77 -5.95
CA ASP A 383 29.13 1.11 -6.56
C ASP A 383 30.16 2.19 -6.96
N LEU A 384 30.86 2.71 -5.95
CA LEU A 384 31.71 3.89 -6.11
C LEU A 384 32.85 3.72 -7.13
N PRO A 385 33.58 2.59 -7.19
CA PRO A 385 34.65 2.41 -8.17
C PRO A 385 34.12 2.36 -9.60
N ALA A 386 33.07 1.57 -9.87
CA ALA A 386 32.55 1.41 -11.22
C ALA A 386 31.79 2.67 -11.70
N ALA A 387 31.10 3.37 -10.81
CA ALA A 387 30.48 4.66 -11.12
C ALA A 387 31.51 5.75 -11.44
N ARG A 388 32.56 5.92 -10.61
CA ARG A 388 33.67 6.85 -10.89
C ARG A 388 34.31 6.58 -12.26
N HIS A 389 34.52 5.31 -12.60
CA HIS A 389 35.06 4.89 -13.91
C HIS A 389 34.11 5.27 -15.06
N LEU A 390 32.84 4.87 -14.97
CA LEU A 390 31.82 5.12 -16.00
C LEU A 390 31.62 6.62 -16.30
N LEU A 391 31.54 7.46 -15.26
CA LEU A 391 31.34 8.90 -15.45
C LEU A 391 32.58 9.59 -16.03
N ARG A 392 33.80 9.15 -15.64
CA ARG A 392 35.06 9.68 -16.20
C ARG A 392 35.22 9.34 -17.68
N GLU A 393 34.98 8.08 -18.05
CA GLU A 393 34.99 7.64 -19.45
C GLU A 393 34.01 8.45 -20.31
N TYR A 394 32.81 8.71 -19.79
CA TYR A 394 31.81 9.50 -20.51
C TYR A 394 32.28 10.94 -20.78
N LEU A 395 32.94 11.60 -19.82
CA LEU A 395 33.44 12.97 -20.00
C LEU A 395 34.55 13.02 -21.07
N LEU A 396 35.58 12.16 -20.93
CA LEU A 396 36.68 12.05 -21.90
C LEU A 396 36.17 11.78 -23.33
N GLN A 397 35.15 10.94 -23.47
CA GLN A 397 34.54 10.64 -24.77
C GLN A 397 33.72 11.81 -25.37
N ASN A 398 33.44 12.88 -24.62
CA ASN A 398 32.78 14.08 -25.15
C ASN A 398 33.77 15.23 -25.40
N GLU A 399 34.77 15.41 -24.53
CA GLU A 399 35.89 16.36 -24.74
C GLU A 399 36.59 16.11 -26.09
N ASN A 400 36.85 14.84 -26.42
CA ASN A 400 37.42 14.46 -27.72
C ASN A 400 36.50 14.81 -28.91
N LYS A 401 35.17 14.69 -28.77
CA LYS A 401 34.20 15.02 -29.85
C LYS A 401 34.09 16.52 -30.08
N GLU A 402 34.17 17.32 -29.02
CA GLU A 402 34.15 18.78 -29.12
C GLU A 402 35.47 19.29 -29.72
N SER A 403 36.60 18.72 -29.30
CA SER A 403 37.92 18.97 -29.91
C SER A 403 37.95 18.66 -31.42
N SER A 404 37.31 17.56 -31.86
CA SER A 404 37.21 17.20 -33.28
C SER A 404 36.34 18.16 -34.11
N ARG A 405 35.41 18.91 -33.51
CA ARG A 405 34.55 19.87 -34.25
C ARG A 405 35.30 21.15 -34.60
N THR A 406 36.15 21.64 -33.70
CA THR A 406 36.84 22.94 -33.84
C THR A 406 37.85 22.97 -34.99
N VAL A 407 38.31 21.82 -35.47
CA VAL A 407 39.31 21.71 -36.55
C VAL A 407 38.71 21.93 -37.94
N VAL A 408 37.39 21.73 -38.11
CA VAL A 408 36.70 21.94 -39.41
C VAL A 408 36.27 23.41 -39.53
N ALA A 409 37.24 24.32 -39.54
CA ALA A 409 37.00 25.69 -39.96
C ALA A 409 36.72 25.72 -41.47
N PRO A 410 35.67 26.42 -41.95
CA PRO A 410 35.39 26.51 -43.37
C PRO A 410 36.45 27.38 -44.06
N GLU A 411 37.29 26.77 -44.92
CA GLU A 411 38.15 27.53 -45.81
C GLU A 411 37.32 28.40 -46.76
N ASN A 412 37.80 29.61 -47.03
CA ASN A 412 37.01 30.68 -47.63
C ASN A 412 36.61 30.40 -49.09
N SER A 413 35.37 29.95 -49.31
CA SER A 413 34.72 29.95 -50.63
C SER A 413 34.25 31.38 -50.99
N THR A 414 35.20 32.27 -51.31
CA THR A 414 34.89 33.64 -51.76
C THR A 414 34.44 33.67 -53.21
N ASN A 415 33.13 33.52 -53.43
CA ASN A 415 32.37 33.89 -54.64
C ASN A 415 30.88 33.91 -54.25
N GLY A 416 30.03 34.86 -54.67
CA GLY A 416 30.24 36.08 -55.45
C GLY A 416 29.00 36.98 -55.30
N SER A 417 29.08 38.24 -55.72
CA SER A 417 28.04 39.26 -55.50
C SER A 417 26.70 38.96 -56.18
N GLU A 418 25.59 39.30 -55.51
CA GLU A 418 24.63 40.26 -56.08
C GLU A 418 23.80 41.01 -55.02
N LYS A 419 23.19 42.14 -55.43
CA LYS A 419 22.35 43.00 -54.60
C LYS A 419 20.90 42.91 -55.07
N GLN A 420 19.93 42.96 -54.16
CA GLN A 420 18.62 43.53 -54.49
C GLN A 420 17.89 44.14 -53.28
N TYR A 421 16.74 44.74 -53.55
CA TYR A 421 16.25 45.93 -52.85
C TYR A 421 15.32 45.65 -51.66
N ALA A 422 15.18 46.67 -50.80
CA ALA A 422 14.27 46.67 -49.66
C ALA A 422 12.82 46.97 -50.08
N THR A 423 11.88 46.35 -49.36
CA THR A 423 10.50 46.84 -49.19
C THR A 423 10.16 46.80 -47.70
N ALA A 424 9.53 47.86 -47.20
CA ALA A 424 9.11 47.94 -45.80
C ALA A 424 7.69 47.37 -45.65
N GLY A 425 7.55 46.34 -44.82
CA GLY A 425 6.28 45.83 -44.32
C GLY A 425 6.38 45.65 -42.81
N ALA A 426 5.39 46.13 -42.07
CA ALA A 426 5.33 46.00 -40.61
C ALA A 426 4.37 44.86 -40.25
N GLU A 427 4.93 43.68 -39.99
CA GLU A 427 4.19 42.47 -39.57
C GLU A 427 4.81 41.89 -38.28
N ASP A 428 4.05 41.03 -37.60
CA ASP A 428 4.28 40.72 -36.19
C ASP A 428 5.61 40.01 -35.89
N ASN A 429 6.30 40.52 -34.87
CA ASN A 429 7.65 40.11 -34.47
C ASN A 429 7.65 38.80 -33.67
N VAL A 430 7.18 37.71 -34.30
CA VAL A 430 7.26 36.35 -33.76
C VAL A 430 8.73 35.94 -33.71
N SER A 431 9.34 36.04 -32.53
CA SER A 431 10.73 35.66 -32.30
C SER A 431 10.93 34.15 -32.50
N ILE A 432 11.30 33.75 -33.71
CA ILE A 432 11.68 32.37 -34.04
C ILE A 432 12.97 32.07 -33.28
N LYS A 433 12.86 31.37 -32.16
CA LYS A 433 14.01 30.82 -31.45
C LYS A 433 14.70 29.80 -32.35
N ASP A 434 16.00 29.99 -32.57
CA ASP A 434 16.84 29.01 -33.27
C ASP A 434 16.90 27.70 -32.45
N PRO A 435 16.40 26.57 -32.97
CA PRO A 435 16.36 25.30 -32.25
C PRO A 435 17.75 24.70 -31.98
N SER A 436 18.81 25.18 -32.64
CA SER A 436 20.19 24.79 -32.31
C SER A 436 20.64 25.32 -30.94
N SER A 437 20.11 26.48 -30.53
CA SER A 437 20.52 27.18 -29.31
C SER A 437 20.05 26.52 -28.01
N ASP A 438 18.91 25.83 -28.04
CA ASP A 438 18.40 25.08 -26.89
C ASP A 438 19.06 23.68 -26.78
N GLN A 439 19.52 23.09 -27.91
CA GLN A 439 20.25 21.81 -27.89
C GLN A 439 21.64 21.92 -27.25
N SER A 440 22.39 22.99 -27.54
CA SER A 440 23.72 23.22 -26.95
C SER A 440 23.63 23.45 -25.43
N ARG A 441 22.69 24.29 -24.99
CA ARG A 441 22.39 24.52 -23.56
C ARG A 441 22.01 23.25 -22.82
N SER A 442 21.22 22.37 -23.45
CA SER A 442 20.84 21.08 -22.87
C SER A 442 22.06 20.15 -22.70
N GLN A 443 22.93 20.07 -23.71
CA GLN A 443 24.18 19.30 -23.63
C GLN A 443 25.13 19.85 -22.56
N GLU A 444 25.35 21.16 -22.50
CA GLU A 444 26.21 21.79 -21.49
C GLU A 444 25.70 21.51 -20.07
N SER A 445 24.38 21.64 -19.86
CA SER A 445 23.74 21.37 -18.56
C SER A 445 23.91 19.92 -18.12
N HIS A 446 23.83 18.97 -19.06
CA HIS A 446 24.08 17.55 -18.79
C HIS A 446 25.55 17.27 -18.45
N LEU A 447 26.50 17.75 -19.25
CA LEU A 447 27.94 17.53 -18.99
C LEU A 447 28.36 18.14 -17.64
N ARG A 448 27.84 19.33 -17.30
CA ARG A 448 28.03 19.96 -15.99
C ARG A 448 27.46 19.12 -14.84
N ALA A 449 26.30 18.48 -15.03
CA ALA A 449 25.70 17.60 -14.03
C ALA A 449 26.52 16.30 -13.81
N VAL A 450 27.06 15.71 -14.88
CA VAL A 450 27.96 14.54 -14.81
C VAL A 450 29.28 14.90 -14.13
N SER A 451 29.87 16.05 -14.46
CA SER A 451 31.12 16.55 -13.86
C SER A 451 30.98 16.77 -12.35
N HIS A 452 29.95 17.51 -11.92
CA HIS A 452 29.68 17.75 -10.49
C HIS A 452 29.33 16.45 -9.74
N ALA A 453 28.69 15.47 -10.39
CA ALA A 453 28.47 14.16 -9.79
C ALA A 453 29.77 13.36 -9.62
N LEU A 454 30.70 13.43 -10.59
CA LEU A 454 32.02 12.80 -10.48
C LEU A 454 32.87 13.48 -9.38
N GLU A 455 32.79 14.80 -9.23
CA GLU A 455 33.43 15.56 -8.15
C GLU A 455 32.87 15.16 -6.77
N PHE A 456 31.55 15.18 -6.60
CA PHE A 456 30.88 14.73 -5.37
C PHE A 456 31.19 13.27 -5.01
N LEU A 457 31.27 12.40 -6.02
CA LEU A 457 31.66 11.00 -5.81
C LEU A 457 33.16 10.85 -5.57
N SER A 458 33.99 11.87 -5.80
CA SER A 458 35.45 11.84 -5.63
C SER A 458 35.91 12.20 -4.21
N THR A 459 35.15 13.01 -3.48
CA THR A 459 35.33 13.27 -2.03
C THR A 459 34.99 12.07 -1.17
#